data_AF-A0A6H9H428-F1
#
_entry.id   AF-A0A6H9H428-F1
#
_cell.length_a   1.000
_cell.length_b   1.000
_cell.length_c   1.000
_cell.angle_alpha   90.00
_cell.angle_beta   90.00
_cell.angle_gamma   90.00
#
_symmetry.space_group_name_H-M   'P 1'
#
loop_
_entity.id
_entity.type
_entity.pdbx_description
1 polymer ?
#
loop_
_entity_poly.entity_id
_entity_poly.type
_entity_poly.pdbx_seq_one_letter_code
_entity_poly.pdbx_strand_id
1 'polypeptide(L)'
;MLRSIVTLLCLPILAGATAALAQPADMPLQPPRTITVSGSGSVTGTPDKAQVRLTVQKTNASMDKARTEVLAVVQRFLALTKKLGIPEAKVRSSSATVNPQYRWDQPTSRQVLEGYSVQREFEVELTDLDKLGALVEGAVDAGVNHVAPPVLDSSKRRDLNRQALAAAARDAEANARTIADTLGVKLGSLRELTAGGAEPPRPPMPMPMVKMAMAETASIDGAATYSPGSLDFEATVTASFEVSSP
;
A
#
# COMPACT_ATOMS: atom_id res chain seq x y z
N MET A 1 86.30 -75.87 -26.65
CA MET A 1 86.50 -74.49 -27.14
C MET A 1 85.49 -74.25 -28.26
N LEU A 2 84.72 -73.18 -28.39
CA LEU A 2 84.29 -72.07 -27.52
C LEU A 2 83.27 -71.31 -28.41
N ARG A 3 82.11 -70.91 -27.84
CA ARG A 3 81.29 -69.67 -28.07
C ARG A 3 81.37 -68.98 -29.44
N SER A 4 80.33 -68.39 -30.05
CA SER A 4 78.92 -68.04 -29.78
C SER A 4 78.42 -67.24 -31.02
N ILE A 5 77.13 -66.85 -31.02
CA ILE A 5 76.51 -65.61 -31.60
C ILE A 5 75.52 -65.82 -32.80
N VAL A 6 74.19 -65.82 -32.61
CA VAL A 6 73.12 -64.76 -32.47
C VAL A 6 72.40 -64.43 -33.80
N THR A 7 71.05 -64.51 -33.85
CA THR A 7 70.07 -63.51 -34.40
C THR A 7 68.60 -64.02 -34.26
N LEU A 8 67.71 -63.42 -33.44
CA LEU A 8 66.77 -62.27 -33.63
C LEU A 8 65.41 -62.66 -34.28
N LEU A 9 64.32 -62.97 -33.55
CA LEU A 9 63.24 -62.17 -32.91
C LEU A 9 62.33 -61.33 -33.85
N CYS A 10 61.05 -61.72 -34.01
CA CYS A 10 59.91 -60.82 -34.28
C CYS A 10 58.56 -61.50 -33.94
N LEU A 11 57.70 -60.84 -33.15
CA LEU A 11 56.36 -61.31 -32.70
C LEU A 11 55.36 -60.15 -32.90
N PRO A 12 54.12 -60.34 -33.41
CA PRO A 12 53.22 -59.24 -33.71
C PRO A 12 52.40 -58.78 -32.49
N ILE A 13 52.21 -57.46 -32.36
CA ILE A 13 51.45 -56.78 -31.30
C ILE A 13 50.04 -56.45 -31.82
N LEU A 14 49.03 -56.79 -31.02
CA LEU A 14 47.59 -56.62 -31.24
C LEU A 14 47.18 -55.16 -30.97
N ALA A 15 46.57 -54.48 -31.95
CA ALA A 15 46.09 -53.11 -31.83
C ALA A 15 44.67 -53.05 -31.23
N GLY A 16 44.54 -52.55 -30.00
CA GLY A 16 43.26 -52.23 -29.37
C GLY A 16 42.86 -50.79 -29.65
N ALA A 17 41.73 -50.60 -30.34
CA ALA A 17 41.09 -49.29 -30.54
C ALA A 17 40.22 -48.94 -29.33
N THR A 18 40.73 -48.09 -28.44
CA THR A 18 39.91 -47.43 -27.41
C THR A 18 39.26 -46.19 -28.01
N ALA A 19 37.96 -46.28 -28.32
CA ALA A 19 37.13 -45.15 -28.68
C ALA A 19 37.03 -44.18 -27.49
N ALA A 20 37.58 -42.98 -27.65
CA ALA A 20 37.35 -41.89 -26.71
C ALA A 20 35.90 -41.42 -26.84
N LEU A 21 35.10 -41.65 -25.80
CA LEU A 21 33.76 -41.08 -25.67
C LEU A 21 33.91 -39.56 -25.50
N ALA A 22 33.60 -38.80 -26.55
CA ALA A 22 33.44 -37.35 -26.45
C ALA A 22 32.21 -37.05 -25.57
N GLN A 23 32.43 -36.49 -24.37
CA GLN A 23 31.34 -35.92 -23.60
C GLN A 23 30.90 -34.61 -24.28
N PRO A 24 29.59 -34.36 -24.47
CA PRO A 24 29.13 -33.05 -24.92
C PRO A 24 29.53 -32.03 -23.86
N ALA A 25 30.35 -31.06 -24.27
CA ALA A 25 30.65 -29.91 -23.44
C ALA A 25 29.35 -29.13 -23.26
N ASP A 26 28.79 -29.15 -22.04
CA ASP A 26 27.82 -28.14 -21.61
C ASP A 26 28.54 -26.79 -21.68
N MET A 27 28.37 -26.08 -22.79
CA MET A 27 28.74 -24.68 -22.87
C MET A 27 27.90 -23.95 -21.82
N PRO A 28 28.50 -23.24 -20.85
CA PRO A 28 27.73 -22.38 -19.96
C PRO A 28 27.00 -21.35 -20.82
N LEU A 29 25.67 -21.43 -20.84
CA LEU A 29 24.81 -20.48 -21.53
C LEU A 29 25.17 -19.09 -20.99
N GLN A 30 25.84 -18.25 -21.79
CA GLN A 30 26.16 -16.90 -21.36
C GLN A 30 24.84 -16.21 -20.99
N PRO A 31 24.73 -15.60 -19.79
CA PRO A 31 23.50 -14.92 -19.42
C PRO A 31 23.21 -13.85 -20.47
N PRO A 32 21.97 -13.76 -20.98
CA PRO A 32 21.62 -12.77 -21.98
C PRO A 32 21.88 -11.37 -21.41
N ARG A 33 22.39 -10.48 -22.26
CA ARG A 33 22.59 -9.08 -21.89
C ARG A 33 21.23 -8.42 -21.71
N THR A 34 21.05 -7.68 -20.63
CA THR A 34 19.77 -7.05 -20.30
C THR A 34 19.93 -5.60 -19.90
N ILE A 35 18.91 -4.79 -20.20
CA ILE A 35 18.70 -3.46 -19.63
C ILE A 35 17.58 -3.58 -18.61
N THR A 36 17.84 -3.16 -17.37
CA THR A 36 16.82 -3.07 -16.32
C THR A 36 16.55 -1.60 -15.99
N VAL A 37 15.28 -1.22 -16.02
CA VAL A 37 14.83 0.16 -15.81
C VAL A 37 13.62 0.20 -14.88
N SER A 38 13.44 1.34 -14.23
CA SER A 38 12.19 1.68 -13.56
C SER A 38 11.39 2.67 -14.41
N GLY A 39 10.06 2.52 -14.40
CA GLY A 39 9.12 3.47 -14.94
C GLY A 39 8.09 3.87 -13.89
N SER A 40 7.59 5.09 -14.00
CA SER A 40 6.60 5.67 -13.08
C SER A 40 5.39 6.18 -13.85
N GLY A 41 4.22 6.09 -13.24
CA GLY A 41 2.98 6.57 -13.80
C GLY A 41 2.10 7.17 -12.72
N SER A 42 1.50 8.32 -13.02
CA SER A 42 0.55 8.99 -12.12
C SER A 42 -0.71 9.37 -12.89
N VAL A 43 -1.86 9.23 -12.22
CA VAL A 43 -3.16 9.67 -12.72
C VAL A 43 -3.90 10.38 -11.60
N THR A 44 -4.39 11.57 -11.91
CA THR A 44 -5.20 12.35 -10.98
C THR A 44 -6.68 11.96 -11.09
N GLY A 45 -7.36 11.81 -9.97
CA GLY A 45 -8.79 11.51 -9.88
C GLY A 45 -9.51 12.40 -8.87
N THR A 46 -10.80 12.59 -9.07
CA THR A 46 -11.66 13.30 -8.11
C THR A 46 -12.19 12.34 -7.05
N PRO A 47 -12.13 12.67 -5.75
CA PRO A 47 -12.79 11.90 -4.72
C PRO A 47 -14.31 11.98 -4.87
N ASP A 48 -14.98 10.85 -4.69
CA ASP A 48 -16.45 10.75 -4.66
C ASP A 48 -16.94 10.01 -3.41
N LYS A 49 -16.03 9.54 -2.56
CA LYS A 49 -16.32 8.81 -1.34
C LYS A 49 -15.42 9.25 -0.20
N ALA A 50 -15.90 9.08 1.03
CA ALA A 50 -15.11 9.27 2.23
C ALA A 50 -15.34 8.13 3.21
N GLN A 51 -14.29 7.67 3.85
CA GLN A 51 -14.37 6.80 5.02
C GLN A 51 -14.14 7.64 6.27
N VAL A 52 -15.09 7.59 7.20
CA VAL A 52 -15.02 8.31 8.47
C VAL A 52 -15.02 7.28 9.59
N ARG A 53 -14.00 7.36 10.45
CA ARG A 53 -13.89 6.52 11.65
C ARG A 53 -14.22 7.35 12.87
N LEU A 54 -15.18 6.88 13.65
CA LEU A 54 -15.71 7.57 14.82
C LEU A 54 -15.66 6.63 16.01
N THR A 55 -15.27 7.15 17.17
CA THR A 55 -15.19 6.38 18.40
C THR A 55 -15.93 7.09 19.52
N VAL A 56 -16.74 6.33 20.24
CA VAL A 56 -17.31 6.76 21.51
C VAL A 56 -16.61 6.02 22.64
N GLN A 57 -16.17 6.75 23.65
CA GLN A 57 -15.64 6.21 24.89
C GLN A 57 -16.36 6.82 26.10
N LYS A 58 -16.78 5.98 27.05
CA LYS A 58 -17.30 6.41 28.35
C LYS A 58 -16.60 5.68 29.47
N THR A 59 -16.29 6.41 30.54
CA THR A 59 -15.65 5.86 31.73
C THR A 59 -16.61 5.98 32.90
N ASN A 60 -16.81 4.87 33.62
CA ASN A 60 -17.66 4.85 34.82
C ASN A 60 -17.12 3.84 35.84
N ALA A 61 -17.36 4.07 37.13
CA ALA A 61 -17.04 3.11 38.19
C ALA A 61 -17.75 1.75 37.99
N SER A 62 -18.95 1.76 37.38
CA SER A 62 -19.68 0.55 37.00
C SER A 62 -19.55 0.27 35.50
N MET A 63 -19.09 -0.94 35.16
CA MET A 63 -18.99 -1.42 33.78
C MET A 63 -20.35 -1.35 33.05
N ASP A 64 -21.43 -1.76 33.71
CA ASP A 64 -22.77 -1.79 33.11
C ASP A 64 -23.28 -0.38 32.80
N LYS A 65 -23.00 0.60 33.66
CA LYS A 65 -23.32 2.01 33.41
C LYS A 65 -22.56 2.54 32.21
N ALA A 66 -21.23 2.34 32.16
CA ALA A 66 -20.42 2.77 31.01
C ALA A 66 -20.89 2.14 29.70
N ARG A 67 -21.24 0.85 29.72
CA ARG A 67 -21.80 0.13 28.56
C ARG A 67 -23.14 0.71 28.10
N THR A 68 -24.03 1.02 29.05
CA THR A 68 -25.35 1.59 28.75
C THR A 68 -25.22 2.99 28.14
N GLU A 69 -24.33 3.82 28.68
CA GLU A 69 -24.05 5.16 28.15
C GLU A 69 -23.49 5.11 26.72
N VAL A 70 -22.54 4.19 26.46
CA VAL A 70 -22.02 3.95 25.10
C VAL A 70 -23.13 3.49 24.16
N LEU A 71 -23.99 2.57 24.59
CA LEU A 71 -25.10 2.08 23.77
C LEU A 71 -26.09 3.19 23.41
N ALA A 72 -26.37 4.11 24.33
CA ALA A 72 -27.25 5.25 24.05
C ALA A 72 -26.65 6.19 22.99
N VAL A 73 -25.34 6.43 23.01
CA VAL A 73 -24.64 7.20 21.95
C VAL A 73 -24.71 6.46 20.61
N VAL A 74 -24.47 5.15 20.60
CA VAL A 74 -24.58 4.31 19.40
C VAL A 74 -25.96 4.45 18.75
N GLN A 75 -27.03 4.35 19.54
CA GLN A 75 -28.40 4.44 19.04
C GLN A 75 -28.70 5.80 18.42
N ARG A 76 -28.27 6.90 19.07
CA ARG A 76 -28.40 8.25 18.51
C ARG A 76 -27.61 8.42 17.22
N PHE A 77 -26.39 7.89 17.16
CA PHE A 77 -25.56 7.93 15.95
C PHE A 77 -26.19 7.15 14.80
N LEU A 78 -26.72 5.95 15.04
CA LEU A 78 -27.43 5.17 14.02
C LEU A 78 -28.73 5.83 13.55
N ALA A 79 -29.40 6.59 14.42
CA ALA A 79 -30.56 7.39 14.02
C ALA A 79 -30.15 8.58 13.13
N LEU A 80 -29.02 9.23 13.45
CA LEU A 80 -28.42 10.27 12.61
C LEU A 80 -28.07 9.75 11.21
N THR A 81 -27.38 8.60 11.10
CA THR A 81 -26.98 8.06 9.80
C THR A 81 -28.22 7.75 8.92
N LYS A 82 -29.29 7.23 9.53
CA LYS A 82 -30.59 7.05 8.85
C LYS A 82 -31.21 8.38 8.41
N LYS A 83 -31.19 9.41 9.25
CA LYS A 83 -31.69 10.76 8.92
C LYS A 83 -30.93 11.39 7.75
N LEU A 84 -29.62 11.14 7.66
CA LEU A 84 -28.77 11.59 6.54
C LEU A 84 -28.91 10.71 5.29
N GLY A 85 -29.74 9.66 5.33
CA GLY A 85 -29.96 8.73 4.23
C GLY A 85 -28.75 7.85 3.92
N ILE A 86 -27.90 7.59 4.91
CA ILE A 86 -26.75 6.69 4.77
C ILE A 86 -27.26 5.25 4.90
N PRO A 87 -27.06 4.37 3.90
CA PRO A 87 -27.49 2.98 3.96
C PRO A 87 -26.84 2.23 5.12
N GLU A 88 -27.57 1.33 5.77
CA GLU A 88 -27.03 0.52 6.87
C GLU A 88 -25.81 -0.32 6.45
N ALA A 89 -25.80 -0.80 5.19
CA ALA A 89 -24.66 -1.51 4.61
C ALA A 89 -23.35 -0.69 4.52
N LYS A 90 -23.45 0.64 4.68
CA LYS A 90 -22.32 1.58 4.67
C LYS A 90 -21.90 2.00 6.08
N VAL A 91 -22.54 1.47 7.11
CA VAL A 91 -22.19 1.71 8.51
C VAL A 91 -21.70 0.41 9.12
N ARG A 92 -20.43 0.38 9.51
CA ARG A 92 -19.83 -0.75 10.24
C ARG A 92 -19.62 -0.33 11.68
N SER A 93 -19.93 -1.22 12.61
CA SER A 93 -19.67 -0.99 14.03
C SER A 93 -18.91 -2.17 14.60
N SER A 94 -17.84 -1.87 15.34
CA SER A 94 -17.07 -2.89 16.03
C SER A 94 -17.80 -3.39 17.29
N SER A 95 -17.30 -4.49 17.86
CA SER A 95 -17.65 -4.90 19.22
C SER A 95 -17.17 -3.85 20.24
N ALA A 96 -17.90 -3.68 21.32
CA ALA A 96 -17.45 -2.80 22.41
C ALA A 96 -16.23 -3.42 23.11
N THR A 97 -15.23 -2.60 23.38
CA THR A 97 -14.02 -2.97 24.15
C THR A 97 -14.12 -2.37 25.55
N VAL A 98 -13.81 -3.15 26.57
CA VAL A 98 -13.85 -2.73 27.97
C VAL A 98 -12.46 -2.81 28.58
N ASN A 99 -11.97 -1.68 29.09
CA ASN A 99 -10.65 -1.54 29.69
C ASN A 99 -10.78 -1.06 31.14
N PRO A 100 -10.42 -1.86 32.15
CA PRO A 100 -10.37 -1.39 33.52
C PRO A 100 -9.31 -0.27 33.67
N GLN A 101 -9.64 0.75 34.44
CA GLN A 101 -8.78 1.90 34.71
C GLN A 101 -8.28 1.82 36.15
N TYR A 102 -6.97 1.85 36.33
CA TYR A 102 -6.33 1.78 37.64
C TYR A 102 -5.52 3.04 37.88
N ARG A 103 -5.62 3.57 39.10
CA ARG A 103 -4.73 4.60 39.62
C ARG A 103 -3.71 3.97 40.53
N TRP A 104 -2.45 4.38 40.38
CA TRP A 104 -1.41 4.04 41.33
C TRP A 104 -1.52 4.93 42.58
N ASP A 105 -1.74 4.33 43.74
CA ASP A 105 -1.77 5.01 45.02
C ASP A 105 -0.37 4.97 45.66
N GLN A 106 0.34 6.10 45.63
CA GLN A 106 1.73 6.20 46.11
C GLN A 106 1.88 5.88 47.61
N PRO A 107 1.06 6.43 48.53
CA PRO A 107 1.13 6.13 49.96
C PRO A 107 1.02 4.65 50.31
N THR A 108 0.16 3.90 49.61
CA THR A 108 -0.05 2.46 49.89
C THR A 108 0.72 1.55 48.93
N SER A 109 1.38 2.12 47.92
CA SER A 109 2.09 1.39 46.85
C SER A 109 1.23 0.31 46.17
N ARG A 110 -0.04 0.63 45.87
CA ARG A 110 -1.02 -0.30 45.29
C ARG A 110 -1.72 0.31 44.07
N GLN A 111 -2.18 -0.55 43.16
CA GLN A 111 -3.15 -0.18 42.14
C GLN A 111 -4.56 -0.22 42.70
N VAL A 112 -5.29 0.88 42.56
CA VAL A 112 -6.70 1.00 42.95
C VAL A 112 -7.52 1.13 41.67
N LEU A 113 -8.50 0.25 41.50
CA LEU A 113 -9.45 0.32 40.38
C LEU A 113 -10.28 1.60 40.52
N GLU A 114 -10.21 2.48 39.53
CA GLU A 114 -11.02 3.70 39.46
C GLU A 114 -12.32 3.49 38.69
N GLY A 115 -12.34 2.54 37.75
CA GLY A 115 -13.53 2.20 36.98
C GLY A 115 -13.22 1.45 35.70
N TYR A 116 -14.14 1.55 34.75
CA TYR A 116 -14.10 0.87 33.46
C TYR A 116 -14.30 1.90 32.36
N SER A 117 -13.36 1.92 31.40
CA SER A 117 -13.50 2.62 30.14
C SER A 117 -14.11 1.65 29.12
N VAL A 118 -15.30 1.97 28.62
CA VAL A 118 -15.95 1.23 27.55
C VAL A 118 -15.86 2.09 26.29
N GLN A 119 -15.32 1.51 25.23
CA GLN A 119 -15.21 2.17 23.93
C GLN A 119 -15.86 1.34 22.83
N ARG A 120 -16.36 2.02 21.79
CA ARG A 120 -16.86 1.39 20.59
C ARG A 120 -16.56 2.27 19.38
N GLU A 121 -16.16 1.63 18.30
CA GLU A 121 -15.81 2.29 17.04
C GLU A 121 -16.89 2.05 15.98
N PHE A 122 -17.04 3.05 15.12
CA PHE A 122 -17.86 3.03 13.93
C PHE A 122 -17.01 3.45 12.73
N GLU A 123 -17.27 2.82 11.59
CA GLU A 123 -16.73 3.21 10.31
C GLU A 123 -17.91 3.46 9.38
N VAL A 124 -17.95 4.66 8.78
CA VAL A 124 -19.00 5.06 7.85
C VAL A 124 -18.38 5.35 6.50
N GLU A 125 -18.89 4.68 5.46
CA GLU A 125 -18.57 4.99 4.07
C GLU A 125 -19.62 5.95 3.50
N LEU A 126 -19.22 7.20 3.27
CA LEU A 126 -20.00 8.20 2.57
C LEU A 126 -19.77 8.10 1.06
N THR A 127 -20.84 8.18 0.29
CA THR A 127 -20.85 8.28 -1.19
C THR A 127 -21.30 9.65 -1.68
N ASP A 128 -21.62 10.52 -0.75
CA ASP A 128 -22.04 11.89 -0.96
C ASP A 128 -21.23 12.74 0.04
N LEU A 129 -20.25 13.46 -0.48
CA LEU A 129 -19.29 14.22 0.31
C LEU A 129 -19.92 15.47 0.92
N ASP A 130 -21.04 15.96 0.38
CA ASP A 130 -21.75 17.12 0.92
C ASP A 130 -22.35 16.82 2.30
N LYS A 131 -22.59 15.54 2.59
CA LYS A 131 -23.07 15.07 3.90
C LYS A 131 -21.97 14.92 4.95
N LEU A 132 -20.70 15.06 4.58
CA LEU A 132 -19.58 14.83 5.48
C LEU A 132 -19.61 15.77 6.70
N GLY A 133 -19.83 17.07 6.47
CA GLY A 133 -19.92 18.06 7.55
C GLY A 133 -21.06 17.74 8.52
N ALA A 134 -22.26 17.50 7.99
CA ALA A 134 -23.43 17.16 8.79
C ALA A 134 -23.28 15.82 9.55
N LEU A 135 -22.57 14.85 8.98
CA LEU A 135 -22.25 13.60 9.67
C LEU A 135 -21.32 13.84 10.86
N VAL A 136 -20.25 14.60 10.67
CA VAL A 136 -19.26 14.87 11.72
C VAL A 136 -19.88 15.69 12.85
N GLU A 137 -20.56 16.79 12.52
CA GLU A 137 -21.23 17.65 13.50
C GLU A 137 -22.31 16.87 14.28
N GLY A 138 -23.20 16.19 13.56
CA GLY A 138 -24.25 15.39 14.20
C GLY A 138 -23.70 14.23 15.04
N ALA A 139 -22.53 13.68 14.70
CA ALA A 139 -21.89 12.64 15.49
C ALA A 139 -21.39 13.18 16.83
N VAL A 140 -20.76 14.35 16.82
CA VAL A 140 -20.33 15.06 18.03
C VAL A 140 -21.55 15.35 18.91
N ASP A 141 -22.63 15.87 18.33
CA ASP A 141 -23.90 16.11 19.05
C ASP A 141 -24.52 14.83 19.62
N ALA A 142 -24.38 13.70 18.92
CA ALA A 142 -24.84 12.41 19.43
C ALA A 142 -24.02 11.90 20.64
N GLY A 143 -22.82 12.46 20.87
CA GLY A 143 -21.93 12.15 21.98
C GLY A 143 -20.70 11.33 21.59
N VAL A 144 -20.36 11.26 20.31
CA VAL A 144 -19.05 10.76 19.84
C VAL A 144 -17.98 11.74 20.30
N ASN A 145 -16.88 11.22 20.86
CA ASN A 145 -15.82 12.05 21.42
C ASN A 145 -14.46 11.87 20.76
N HIS A 146 -14.39 11.02 19.73
CA HIS A 146 -13.22 10.92 18.87
C HIS A 146 -13.65 10.73 17.42
N VAL A 147 -13.20 11.62 16.54
CA VAL A 147 -13.45 11.56 15.11
C VAL A 147 -12.08 11.58 14.42
N ALA A 148 -11.77 10.49 13.72
CA ALA A 148 -10.54 10.43 12.94
C ALA A 148 -10.66 11.32 11.68
N PRO A 149 -9.54 11.81 11.13
CA PRO A 149 -9.55 12.51 9.85
C PRO A 149 -10.26 11.68 8.76
N PRO A 150 -11.23 12.25 8.02
CA PRO A 150 -11.88 11.57 6.91
C PRO A 150 -10.85 11.15 5.85
N VAL A 151 -10.94 9.90 5.39
CA VAL A 151 -10.10 9.38 4.31
C VAL A 151 -10.89 9.45 3.00
N LEU A 152 -10.48 10.35 2.11
CA LEU A 152 -11.10 10.50 0.79
C LEU A 152 -10.71 9.38 -0.16
N ASP A 153 -11.62 9.04 -1.06
CA ASP A 153 -11.46 7.95 -2.00
C ASP A 153 -12.30 8.14 -3.27
N SER A 154 -12.03 7.35 -4.29
CA SER A 154 -12.79 7.29 -5.55
C SER A 154 -13.40 5.91 -5.78
N SER A 155 -14.65 5.88 -6.26
CA SER A 155 -15.32 4.68 -6.78
C SER A 155 -14.56 4.06 -7.94
N LYS A 156 -13.80 4.87 -8.65
CA LYS A 156 -12.98 4.49 -9.81
C LYS A 156 -11.53 4.15 -9.44
N ARG A 157 -11.18 4.05 -8.14
CA ARG A 157 -9.80 3.73 -7.68
C ARG A 157 -9.16 2.62 -8.51
N ARG A 158 -9.87 1.51 -8.71
CA ARG A 158 -9.32 0.35 -9.44
C ARG A 158 -8.93 0.68 -10.87
N ASP A 159 -9.74 1.48 -11.55
CA ASP A 159 -9.48 1.87 -12.93
C ASP A 159 -8.40 2.95 -13.02
N LEU A 160 -8.38 3.90 -12.07
CA LEU A 160 -7.31 4.90 -11.97
C LEU A 160 -5.95 4.25 -11.68
N ASN A 161 -5.90 3.27 -10.77
CA ASN A 161 -4.68 2.49 -10.52
C ASN A 161 -4.21 1.71 -11.75
N ARG A 162 -5.14 1.14 -12.54
CA ARG A 162 -4.78 0.46 -13.80
C ARG A 162 -4.24 1.44 -14.83
N GLN A 163 -4.80 2.65 -14.90
CA GLN A 163 -4.30 3.69 -15.80
C GLN A 163 -2.89 4.15 -15.38
N ALA A 164 -2.65 4.35 -14.09
CA ALA A 164 -1.33 4.68 -13.55
C ALA A 164 -0.31 3.56 -13.84
N LEU A 165 -0.70 2.28 -13.66
CA LEU A 165 0.14 1.13 -13.96
C LEU A 165 0.47 1.04 -15.46
N ALA A 166 -0.52 1.27 -16.32
CA ALA A 166 -0.29 1.29 -17.77
C ALA A 166 0.64 2.44 -18.19
N ALA A 167 0.54 3.61 -17.53
CA ALA A 167 1.46 4.72 -17.73
C ALA A 167 2.88 4.34 -17.29
N ALA A 168 3.05 3.73 -16.11
CA ALA A 168 4.34 3.28 -15.59
C ALA A 168 5.02 2.25 -16.49
N ALA A 169 4.25 1.32 -17.07
CA ALA A 169 4.79 0.33 -18.01
C ALA A 169 5.29 0.99 -19.31
N ARG A 170 4.54 1.95 -19.87
CA ARG A 170 4.97 2.71 -21.05
C ARG A 170 6.20 3.56 -20.77
N ASP A 171 6.27 4.17 -19.58
CA ASP A 171 7.43 4.94 -19.14
C ASP A 171 8.69 4.06 -19.02
N ALA A 172 8.55 2.86 -18.44
CA ALA A 172 9.65 1.90 -18.37
C ALA A 172 10.15 1.48 -19.77
N GLU A 173 9.24 1.19 -20.69
CA GLU A 173 9.62 0.85 -22.08
C GLU A 173 10.34 2.02 -22.78
N ALA A 174 9.83 3.24 -22.62
CA ALA A 174 10.45 4.45 -23.17
C ALA A 174 11.87 4.65 -22.61
N ASN A 175 12.06 4.50 -21.29
CA ASN A 175 13.36 4.58 -20.65
C ASN A 175 14.34 3.54 -21.18
N ALA A 176 13.91 2.27 -21.33
CA ALA A 176 14.74 1.21 -21.87
C ALA A 176 15.16 1.50 -23.32
N ARG A 177 14.24 2.01 -24.15
CA ARG A 177 14.52 2.39 -25.53
C ARG A 177 15.52 3.54 -25.61
N THR A 178 15.34 4.60 -24.82
CA THR A 178 16.28 5.72 -24.76
C THR A 178 17.69 5.27 -24.36
N ILE A 179 17.82 4.36 -23.39
CA ILE A 179 19.13 3.83 -22.98
C ILE A 179 19.74 2.96 -24.08
N ALA A 180 18.95 2.07 -24.70
CA ALA A 180 19.43 1.20 -25.77
C ALA A 180 19.94 2.01 -26.98
N ASP A 181 19.16 2.99 -27.43
CA ASP A 181 19.51 3.87 -28.55
C ASP A 181 20.79 4.68 -28.24
N THR A 182 20.94 5.14 -27.00
CA THR A 182 22.13 5.90 -26.53
C THR A 182 23.38 5.03 -26.48
N LEU A 183 23.25 3.76 -26.10
CA LEU A 183 24.36 2.81 -26.02
C LEU A 183 24.67 2.12 -27.36
N GLY A 184 23.89 2.41 -28.41
CA GLY A 184 24.05 1.81 -29.74
C GLY A 184 23.74 0.30 -29.76
N VAL A 185 22.83 -0.17 -28.90
CA VAL A 185 22.39 -1.56 -28.83
C VAL A 185 20.92 -1.66 -29.24
N LYS A 186 20.50 -2.82 -29.75
CA LYS A 186 19.09 -3.06 -30.08
C LYS A 186 18.32 -3.51 -28.84
N LEU A 187 17.22 -2.83 -28.53
CA LEU A 187 16.28 -3.25 -27.50
C LEU A 187 15.49 -4.49 -27.99
N GLY A 188 15.54 -5.56 -27.21
CA GLY A 188 14.85 -6.82 -27.45
C GLY A 188 13.54 -6.94 -26.68
N SER A 189 13.07 -8.17 -26.53
CA SER A 189 11.79 -8.46 -25.86
C SER A 189 11.86 -8.22 -24.36
N LEU A 190 10.69 -7.96 -23.75
CA LEU A 190 10.54 -7.94 -22.30
C LEU A 190 10.86 -9.33 -21.73
N ARG A 191 11.78 -9.37 -20.77
CA ARG A 191 12.21 -10.60 -20.10
C ARG A 191 11.52 -10.79 -18.76
N GLU A 192 11.47 -9.72 -17.97
CA GLU A 192 10.88 -9.74 -16.63
C GLU A 192 10.24 -8.38 -16.36
N LEU A 193 9.07 -8.39 -15.71
CA LEU A 193 8.41 -7.18 -15.27
C LEU A 193 7.82 -7.39 -13.88
N THR A 194 8.26 -6.53 -12.96
CA THR A 194 7.76 -6.47 -11.60
C THR A 194 7.02 -5.16 -11.44
N ALA A 195 5.70 -5.26 -11.30
CA ALA A 195 4.87 -4.12 -10.93
C ALA A 195 4.89 -3.96 -9.41
N GLY A 196 5.26 -2.79 -8.92
CA GLY A 196 5.00 -2.40 -7.53
C GLY A 196 3.49 -2.38 -7.30
N GLY A 197 3.06 -2.83 -6.10
CA GLY A 197 1.66 -2.73 -5.71
C GLY A 197 1.18 -1.28 -5.78
N ALA A 198 -0.09 -1.07 -6.12
CA ALA A 198 -0.70 0.25 -6.09
C ALA A 198 -0.61 0.80 -4.66
N GLU A 199 0.23 1.80 -4.45
CA GLU A 199 0.34 2.51 -3.18
C GLU A 199 -1.01 3.16 -2.89
N PRO A 200 -1.52 3.16 -1.64
CA PRO A 200 -2.71 3.93 -1.31
C PRO A 200 -2.56 5.39 -1.78
N PRO A 201 -3.60 5.99 -2.39
CA PRO A 201 -3.53 7.35 -2.91
C PRO A 201 -3.09 8.28 -1.79
N ARG A 202 -2.03 9.05 -2.05
CA ARG A 202 -1.45 9.93 -1.04
C ARG A 202 -2.34 11.18 -0.98
N PRO A 203 -2.82 11.59 0.21
CA PRO A 203 -3.47 12.88 0.33
C PRO A 203 -2.48 13.98 -0.07
N PRO A 204 -2.94 15.06 -0.73
CA PRO A 204 -2.06 16.15 -1.12
C PRO A 204 -1.35 16.69 0.13
N MET A 205 -0.01 16.67 0.13
CA MET A 205 0.75 17.24 1.23
C MET A 205 0.53 18.76 1.25
N PRO A 206 0.19 19.36 2.41
CA PRO A 206 0.11 20.81 2.51
C PRO A 206 1.49 21.39 2.24
N MET A 207 1.67 22.03 1.08
CA MET A 207 2.85 22.83 0.79
C MET A 207 2.92 23.93 1.86
N PRO A 208 4.03 24.09 2.60
CA PRO A 208 4.15 25.18 3.54
C PRO A 208 4.13 26.47 2.73
N MET A 209 2.98 27.15 2.73
CA MET A 209 2.88 28.51 2.25
C MET A 209 3.89 29.30 3.06
N VAL A 210 4.95 29.76 2.38
CA VAL A 210 5.89 30.73 2.93
C VAL A 210 5.03 31.87 3.45
N LYS A 211 4.95 31.99 4.79
CA LYS A 211 4.19 33.02 5.48
C LYS A 211 4.74 34.39 5.06
N MET A 212 4.20 34.96 3.99
CA MET A 212 4.21 36.40 3.78
C MET A 212 2.81 36.90 4.12
N ALA A 213 2.74 37.46 5.32
CA ALA A 213 1.83 38.49 5.79
C ALA A 213 0.53 38.72 5.00
N MET A 214 -0.59 38.36 5.61
CA MET A 214 -1.64 39.33 5.95
C MET A 214 -2.49 38.73 7.07
N ALA A 215 -2.42 39.37 8.23
CA ALA A 215 -3.39 39.21 9.29
C ALA A 215 -4.61 40.04 8.89
N GLU A 216 -5.73 39.40 8.60
CA GLU A 216 -7.04 40.00 8.77
C GLU A 216 -8.09 38.91 8.91
N THR A 217 -8.57 38.77 10.16
CA THR A 217 -9.91 38.30 10.54
C THR A 217 -10.67 37.44 9.54
N ALA A 218 -10.41 36.13 9.57
CA ALA A 218 -11.41 35.15 9.18
C ALA A 218 -12.10 34.66 10.46
N SER A 219 -13.28 35.21 10.70
CA SER A 219 -14.29 34.65 11.59
C SER A 219 -14.41 33.14 11.36
N ILE A 220 -14.42 32.35 12.44
CA ILE A 220 -14.80 30.93 12.38
C ILE A 220 -16.33 30.91 12.24
N ASP A 221 -16.79 31.23 11.03
CA ASP A 221 -18.14 30.96 10.56
C ASP A 221 -17.95 30.31 9.19
N GLY A 222 -18.48 29.09 9.04
CA GLY A 222 -18.42 28.40 7.76
C GLY A 222 -18.60 26.92 7.97
N ALA A 223 -19.78 26.43 7.60
CA ALA A 223 -19.95 25.07 7.12
C ALA A 223 -18.70 24.71 6.30
N ALA A 224 -17.85 23.86 6.85
CA ALA A 224 -16.60 23.46 6.22
C ALA A 224 -17.00 22.80 4.91
N THR A 225 -16.98 23.59 3.84
CA THR A 225 -17.21 23.11 2.49
C THR A 225 -15.96 22.31 2.19
N TYR A 226 -16.01 21.01 2.49
CA TYR A 226 -14.96 20.07 2.16
C TYR A 226 -14.90 20.00 0.63
N SER A 227 -14.15 20.92 0.02
CA SER A 227 -13.84 20.81 -1.39
C SER A 227 -12.90 19.61 -1.53
N PRO A 228 -13.33 18.51 -2.16
CA PRO A 228 -12.49 17.34 -2.28
C PRO A 228 -11.34 17.72 -3.20
N GLY A 229 -10.14 17.89 -2.64
CA GLY A 229 -8.92 18.05 -3.42
C GLY A 229 -8.73 16.84 -4.35
N SER A 230 -7.84 16.96 -5.33
CA SER A 230 -7.55 15.83 -6.22
C SER A 230 -6.79 14.71 -5.49
N LEU A 231 -7.05 13.45 -5.89
CA LEU A 231 -6.30 12.27 -5.47
C LEU A 231 -5.29 11.91 -6.56
N ASP A 232 -4.03 11.69 -6.17
CA ASP A 232 -3.01 11.19 -7.08
C ASP A 232 -2.82 9.69 -6.88
N PHE A 233 -2.98 8.94 -7.97
CA PHE A 233 -2.79 7.51 -8.02
C PHE A 233 -1.47 7.23 -8.74
N GLU A 234 -0.49 6.74 -7.98
CA GLU A 234 0.86 6.47 -8.46
C GLU A 234 1.11 4.97 -8.61
N ALA A 235 1.91 4.60 -9.61
CA ALA A 235 2.41 3.25 -9.81
C ALA A 235 3.85 3.29 -10.29
N THR A 236 4.63 2.29 -9.87
CA THR A 236 6.02 2.10 -10.30
C THR A 236 6.18 0.68 -10.82
N VAL A 237 6.88 0.54 -11.93
CA VAL A 237 7.20 -0.76 -12.55
C VAL A 237 8.71 -0.85 -12.74
N THR A 238 9.27 -2.01 -12.45
CA THR A 238 10.64 -2.35 -12.82
C THR A 238 10.57 -3.38 -13.94
N ALA A 239 11.19 -3.09 -15.08
CA ALA A 239 11.20 -3.97 -16.23
C ALA A 239 12.63 -4.28 -16.67
N SER A 240 12.86 -5.53 -17.08
CA SER A 240 14.11 -5.99 -17.67
C SER A 240 13.86 -6.44 -19.10
N PHE A 241 14.63 -5.88 -20.03
CA PHE A 241 14.56 -6.15 -21.46
C PHE A 241 15.85 -6.80 -21.93
N GLU A 242 15.75 -7.71 -22.90
CA GLU A 242 16.94 -8.22 -23.58
C GLU A 242 17.59 -7.13 -24.43
N VAL A 243 18.90 -7.23 -24.64
CA VAL A 243 19.60 -6.39 -25.62
C VAL A 243 20.57 -7.21 -26.45
N SER A 244 20.68 -6.85 -27.73
CA SER A 244 21.65 -7.44 -28.65
C SER A 244 22.57 -6.37 -29.22
N SER A 245 23.75 -6.81 -29.68
CA SER A 245 24.61 -5.99 -30.53
C SER A 245 23.81 -5.48 -31.76
N PRO A 246 24.18 -4.31 -32.31
CA PRO A 246 23.50 -3.71 -33.46
C PRO A 246 23.50 -4.60 -34.70
#